data_AF-A0A1G3L7H3-F1
#
_entry.id   AF-A0A1G3L7H3-F1
#
_cell.length_a   1.000
_cell.length_b   1.000
_cell.length_c   1.000
_cell.angle_alpha   90.00
_cell.angle_beta   90.00
_cell.angle_gamma   90.00
#
_symmetry.space_group_name_H-M   'P 1'
#
loop_
_entity.id
_entity.type
_entity.pdbx_description
1 polymer ?
#
loop_
_entity_poly.entity_id
_entity_poly.type
_entity_poly.pdbx_seq_one_letter_code
_entity_poly.pdbx_strand_id
1 'polypeptide(L)'
;MRKLGYYLKKNPLSNNFIAKTVTVNTYTDKEFVSAMHQEDNNISEQQIKDVMKLLIKTSAKILSMGNAIVIPNFMKISPSVKGTFDSPDEGFDNKKHYVNVNCSVSQIFVSDLQKLIEVEKVDKPINIPHVIMVKENKTKENAIHKRYSTQILGDNFVMSGYQFDGIEITSKSDMSQVEFIQADNLDIIGLKPKEILFVIDRDYQNPPWLVTNIEVYIKVRLVSTKEGSELYRESDFFETKWLS
;
A
#
# COMPACT_ATOMS: atom_id res chain seq x y z
N MET A 1 -18.14 10.85 18.73
CA MET A 1 -16.69 10.85 19.04
C MET A 1 -16.02 9.81 18.14
N ARG A 2 -14.87 10.11 17.52
CA ARG A 2 -14.18 9.14 16.65
C ARG A 2 -13.29 8.26 17.53
N LYS A 3 -13.42 6.94 17.42
CA LYS A 3 -12.62 5.98 18.18
C LYS A 3 -11.41 5.52 17.37
N LEU A 4 -10.22 5.61 17.95
CA LEU A 4 -8.99 5.02 17.44
C LEU A 4 -8.86 3.60 17.98
N GLY A 5 -9.08 2.60 17.12
CA GLY A 5 -8.92 1.20 17.46
C GLY A 5 -7.44 0.85 17.68
N TYR A 6 -7.14 0.09 18.73
CA TYR A 6 -5.82 -0.49 18.97
C TYR A 6 -5.89 -1.96 19.38
N TYR A 7 -4.85 -2.73 19.07
CA TYR A 7 -4.65 -4.09 19.61
C TYR A 7 -3.26 -4.22 20.23
N LEU A 8 -3.10 -5.22 21.10
CA LEU A 8 -1.82 -5.47 21.77
C LEU A 8 -0.98 -6.46 20.96
N LYS A 9 0.31 -6.15 20.81
CA LYS A 9 1.33 -7.04 20.25
C LYS A 9 2.43 -7.23 21.28
N LYS A 10 2.97 -8.45 21.40
CA LYS A 10 4.15 -8.70 22.25
C LYS A 10 5.30 -7.80 21.81
N ASN A 11 5.95 -7.13 22.75
CA ASN A 11 7.13 -6.33 22.49
C ASN A 11 8.30 -7.27 22.14
N PRO A 12 9.02 -7.07 21.02
CA PRO A 12 10.18 -7.91 20.69
C PRO A 12 11.39 -7.66 21.61
N LEU A 13 11.41 -6.54 22.34
CA LEU A 13 12.54 -6.12 23.18
C LEU A 13 12.28 -6.30 24.68
N SER A 14 11.09 -6.73 25.09
CA SER A 14 10.75 -6.95 26.50
C SER A 14 9.59 -7.94 26.66
N ASN A 15 9.30 -8.35 27.90
CA ASN A 15 8.15 -9.21 28.20
C ASN A 15 6.79 -8.48 28.20
N ASN A 16 6.77 -7.17 27.93
CA ASN A 16 5.56 -6.36 27.92
C ASN A 16 4.85 -6.39 26.56
N PHE A 17 3.66 -5.80 26.49
CA PHE A 17 2.91 -5.58 25.25
C PHE A 17 3.02 -4.13 24.79
N ILE A 18 2.96 -3.92 23.48
CA ILE A 18 2.83 -2.60 22.85
C ILE A 18 1.48 -2.49 22.14
N ALA A 19 0.86 -1.32 22.19
CA ALA A 19 -0.33 -1.03 21.41
C ALA A 19 0.07 -0.79 19.94
N LYS A 20 -0.68 -1.37 19.01
CA LYS A 20 -0.63 -1.05 17.59
C LYS A 20 -2.00 -0.53 17.18
N THR A 21 -2.03 0.63 16.54
CA THR A 21 -3.25 1.24 16.03
C THR A 21 -3.74 0.52 14.78
N VAL A 22 -5.05 0.52 14.60
CA VAL A 22 -5.72 0.04 13.40
C VAL A 22 -6.05 1.26 12.54
N THR A 23 -5.43 1.33 11.36
CA THR A 23 -5.78 2.35 10.36
C THR A 23 -7.12 1.96 9.74
N VAL A 24 -8.14 2.81 9.89
CA VAL A 24 -9.49 2.55 9.38
C VAL A 24 -9.58 2.83 7.88
N ASN A 25 -8.93 3.90 7.41
CA ASN A 25 -8.89 4.25 6.00
C ASN A 25 -7.62 5.08 5.69
N THR A 26 -7.21 5.10 4.43
CA THR A 26 -6.20 6.01 3.89
C THR A 26 -6.85 6.90 2.84
N TYR A 27 -6.81 8.21 3.02
CA TYR A 27 -7.41 9.15 2.08
C TYR A 27 -6.45 9.43 0.93
N THR A 28 -6.92 9.25 -0.30
CA THR A 28 -6.25 9.71 -1.51
C THR A 28 -6.34 11.24 -1.65
N ASP A 29 -5.54 11.83 -2.55
CA ASP A 29 -5.60 13.27 -2.85
C ASP A 29 -7.03 13.73 -3.20
N LYS A 30 -7.78 12.93 -3.97
CA LYS A 30 -9.15 13.26 -4.37
C LYS A 30 -10.09 13.26 -3.16
N GLU A 31 -10.00 12.24 -2.30
CA GLU A 31 -10.86 12.12 -1.12
C GLU A 31 -10.53 13.19 -0.08
N PHE A 32 -9.24 13.52 0.10
CA PHE A 32 -8.83 14.57 1.01
C PHE A 32 -9.29 15.96 0.55
N VAL A 33 -9.18 16.27 -0.75
CA VAL A 33 -9.72 17.52 -1.33
C VAL A 33 -11.23 17.60 -1.13
N SER A 34 -11.94 16.51 -1.39
CA SER A 34 -13.39 16.48 -1.20
C SER A 34 -13.77 16.68 0.27
N ALA A 35 -13.02 16.08 1.21
CA ALA A 35 -13.19 16.31 2.64
C ALA A 35 -12.95 17.78 3.01
N MET A 36 -11.92 18.44 2.47
CA MET A 36 -11.68 19.88 2.69
C MET A 36 -12.83 20.74 2.16
N HIS A 37 -13.39 20.41 0.98
CA HIS A 37 -14.55 21.11 0.42
C HIS A 37 -15.82 20.91 1.28
N GLN A 38 -15.96 19.77 1.94
CA GLN A 38 -17.07 19.53 2.85
C GLN A 38 -16.96 20.35 4.14
N GLU A 39 -15.74 20.63 4.62
CA GLU A 39 -15.51 21.50 5.78
C GLU A 39 -15.78 22.99 5.44
N ASP A 40 -15.53 23.42 4.20
CA ASP A 40 -15.91 24.75 3.68
C ASP A 40 -16.34 24.69 2.21
N ASN A 41 -17.65 24.70 1.99
CA ASN A 41 -18.25 24.58 0.66
C ASN A 41 -18.15 25.86 -0.19
N ASN A 42 -17.63 26.96 0.37
CA ASN A 42 -17.42 28.20 -0.39
C ASN A 42 -16.17 28.14 -1.29
N ILE A 43 -15.26 27.19 -1.03
CA ILE A 43 -14.05 26.99 -1.82
C ILE A 43 -14.25 25.76 -2.69
N SER A 44 -14.17 25.91 -4.01
CA SER A 44 -14.31 24.75 -4.92
C SER A 44 -13.16 23.75 -4.76
N GLU A 45 -13.43 22.47 -5.04
CA GLU A 45 -12.41 21.43 -5.05
C GLU A 45 -11.20 21.77 -5.95
N GLN A 46 -11.46 22.47 -7.07
CA GLN A 46 -10.39 22.89 -7.99
C GLN A 46 -9.48 23.95 -7.35
N GLN A 47 -10.06 24.94 -6.67
CA GLN A 47 -9.28 25.94 -5.93
C GLN A 47 -8.45 25.30 -4.82
N ILE A 48 -9.01 24.33 -4.08
CA ILE A 48 -8.28 23.59 -3.05
C ILE A 48 -7.07 22.86 -3.66
N LYS A 49 -7.26 22.16 -4.78
CA LYS A 49 -6.16 21.49 -5.51
C LYS A 49 -5.08 22.47 -5.94
N ASP A 50 -5.45 23.65 -6.44
CA ASP A 50 -4.50 24.64 -6.91
C ASP A 50 -3.69 25.25 -5.76
N VAL A 51 -4.33 25.50 -4.60
CA VAL A 51 -3.64 25.93 -3.38
C VAL A 51 -2.66 24.87 -2.89
N MET A 52 -3.04 23.59 -2.88
CA MET A 52 -2.15 22.49 -2.48
C MET A 52 -0.92 22.38 -3.40
N LYS A 53 -1.11 22.48 -4.73
CA LYS A 53 -0.01 22.52 -5.70
C LYS A 53 0.92 23.71 -5.46
N LEU A 54 0.35 24.88 -5.19
CA LEU A 54 1.11 26.09 -4.91
C LEU A 54 1.92 25.96 -3.61
N LEU A 55 1.34 25.39 -2.56
CA LEU A 55 2.01 25.10 -1.29
C LEU A 55 3.21 24.18 -1.51
N ILE A 56 3.04 23.08 -2.26
CA ILE A 56 4.12 22.14 -2.58
C ILE A 56 5.24 22.84 -3.36
N LYS A 57 4.90 23.55 -4.44
CA LYS A 57 5.88 24.25 -5.30
C LYS A 57 6.66 25.31 -4.54
N THR A 58 5.96 26.11 -3.74
CA THR A 58 6.57 27.17 -2.92
C THR A 58 7.47 26.57 -1.85
N SER A 59 7.02 25.49 -1.20
CA SER A 59 7.79 24.80 -0.18
C SER A 59 9.09 24.23 -0.74
N ALA A 60 9.04 23.58 -1.91
CA ALA A 60 10.23 23.03 -2.56
C ALA A 60 11.27 24.13 -2.84
N LYS A 61 10.85 25.30 -3.35
CA LYS A 61 11.73 26.44 -3.60
C LYS A 61 12.37 27.00 -2.34
N ILE A 62 11.61 27.11 -1.24
CA ILE A 62 12.13 27.63 0.03
C ILE A 62 13.12 26.64 0.65
N LEU A 63 12.77 25.35 0.68
CA LEU A 63 13.61 24.28 1.24
C LEU A 63 14.90 24.08 0.44
N SER A 64 14.88 24.25 -0.89
CA SER A 64 16.08 24.13 -1.71
C SER A 64 17.14 25.20 -1.42
N MET A 65 16.76 26.28 -0.74
CA MET A 65 17.66 27.33 -0.27
C MET A 65 18.20 27.06 1.15
N GLY A 66 17.92 25.89 1.73
CA GLY A 66 18.35 25.53 3.09
C GLY A 66 17.44 26.09 4.20
N ASN A 67 16.34 26.76 3.85
CA ASN A 67 15.42 27.33 4.83
C ASN A 67 14.50 26.27 5.44
N ALA A 68 13.94 26.56 6.62
CA ALA A 68 12.85 25.79 7.20
C ALA A 68 11.50 26.51 7.01
N ILE A 69 10.43 25.74 6.91
CA ILE A 69 9.05 26.24 6.81
C ILE A 69 8.31 25.85 8.07
N VAL A 70 7.67 26.81 8.71
CA VAL A 70 6.76 26.58 9.83
C VAL A 70 5.35 26.92 9.34
N ILE A 71 4.48 25.92 9.33
CA ILE A 71 3.04 26.11 9.16
C ILE A 71 2.47 26.24 10.58
N PRO A 72 2.03 27.44 11.00
CA PRO A 72 1.62 27.69 12.37
C PRO A 72 0.59 26.67 12.87
N ASN A 73 0.74 26.26 14.12
CA ASN A 73 -0.10 25.28 14.80
C ASN A 73 -0.12 23.87 14.19
N PHE A 74 0.49 23.61 13.03
CA PHE A 74 0.38 22.32 12.34
C PHE A 74 1.71 21.57 12.26
N MET A 75 2.72 22.10 11.58
CA MET A 75 3.95 21.36 11.30
C MET A 75 5.14 22.25 10.96
N LYS A 76 6.35 21.71 11.14
CA LYS A 76 7.61 22.29 10.65
C LYS A 76 8.29 21.32 9.69
N ILE A 77 8.76 21.86 8.56
CA ILE A 77 9.49 21.15 7.52
C ILE A 77 10.88 21.77 7.38
N SER A 78 11.94 20.94 7.31
CA SER A 78 13.31 21.44 7.17
C SER A 78 14.23 20.46 6.44
N PRO A 79 15.15 20.93 5.58
CA PRO A 79 16.13 20.08 4.94
C PRO A 79 17.24 19.68 5.91
N SER A 80 17.92 18.58 5.63
CA SER A 80 19.12 18.10 6.32
C SER A 80 19.95 17.25 5.38
N VAL A 81 21.22 17.04 5.73
CA VAL A 81 22.08 16.05 5.08
C VAL A 81 22.15 14.80 5.95
N LYS A 82 22.05 13.63 5.34
CA LYS A 82 22.21 12.31 5.97
C LYS A 82 23.38 11.57 5.33
N GLY A 83 23.99 10.69 6.11
CA GLY A 83 25.22 9.97 5.78
C GLY A 83 26.31 10.22 6.82
N THR A 84 27.43 9.50 6.70
CA THR A 84 28.60 9.61 7.59
C THR A 84 29.78 10.19 6.83
N PHE A 85 30.44 11.19 7.41
CA PHE A 85 31.67 11.79 6.89
C PHE A 85 32.86 11.18 7.63
N ASP A 86 33.87 10.74 6.89
CA ASP A 86 35.08 10.11 7.38
C ASP A 86 36.09 11.16 7.90
N SER A 87 35.95 12.43 7.50
CA SER A 87 36.76 13.54 7.99
C SER A 87 36.03 14.90 7.94
N PRO A 88 36.46 15.92 8.70
CA PRO A 88 35.86 17.26 8.67
C PRO A 88 35.97 17.99 7.33
N ASP A 89 36.98 17.66 6.51
CA ASP A 89 37.23 18.30 5.22
C ASP A 89 36.56 17.57 4.05
N GLU A 90 35.88 16.45 4.31
CA GLU A 90 35.17 15.69 3.28
C GLU A 90 33.98 16.48 2.74
N GLY A 91 33.94 16.66 1.41
CA GLY A 91 32.81 17.27 0.73
C GLY A 91 31.59 16.34 0.63
N PHE A 92 30.50 16.85 0.07
CA PHE A 92 29.32 16.03 -0.18
C PHE A 92 29.58 15.01 -1.31
N ASP A 93 29.48 13.71 -1.00
CA ASP A 93 29.49 12.61 -1.98
C ASP A 93 28.08 12.05 -2.15
N ASN A 94 27.51 12.12 -3.35
CA ASN A 94 26.16 11.62 -3.65
C ASN A 94 26.00 10.09 -3.60
N LYS A 95 27.11 9.34 -3.46
CA LYS A 95 27.09 7.89 -3.23
C LYS A 95 26.97 7.53 -1.75
N LYS A 96 27.46 8.39 -0.86
CA LYS A 96 27.44 8.20 0.61
C LYS A 96 26.36 9.03 1.30
N HIS A 97 26.08 10.20 0.76
CA HIS A 97 25.27 11.24 1.38
C HIS A 97 24.04 11.55 0.52
N TYR A 98 22.98 11.98 1.20
CA TYR A 98 21.75 12.41 0.54
C TYR A 98 21.06 13.52 1.33
N VAL A 99 20.27 14.32 0.62
CA VAL A 99 19.42 15.34 1.24
C VAL A 99 18.16 14.66 1.75
N ASN A 100 17.85 14.88 3.03
CA ASN A 100 16.66 14.39 3.71
C ASN A 100 15.77 15.56 4.13
N VAL A 101 14.45 15.40 4.01
CA VAL A 101 13.48 16.36 4.52
C VAL A 101 12.93 15.86 5.86
N ASN A 102 13.16 16.62 6.92
CA ASN A 102 12.57 16.36 8.23
C ASN A 102 11.21 17.04 8.33
N CYS A 103 10.26 16.33 8.93
CA CYS A 103 8.93 16.83 9.25
C CYS A 103 8.66 16.59 10.74
N SER A 104 8.14 17.60 11.42
CA SER A 104 7.69 17.49 12.83
C SER A 104 6.32 18.13 12.98
N VAL A 105 5.44 17.48 13.74
CA VAL A 105 4.09 17.96 14.01
C VAL A 105 4.12 18.89 15.22
N SER A 106 3.34 19.98 15.18
CA SER A 106 3.19 20.92 16.28
C SER A 106 2.56 20.27 17.50
N GLN A 107 3.08 20.58 18.68
CA GLN A 107 2.50 20.10 19.95
C GLN A 107 1.07 20.61 20.17
N ILE A 108 0.73 21.78 19.60
CA ILE A 108 -0.64 22.33 19.65
C ILE A 108 -1.59 21.37 18.93
N PHE A 109 -1.31 21.04 17.67
CA PHE A 109 -2.10 20.08 16.89
C PHE A 109 -2.20 18.72 17.59
N VAL A 110 -1.11 18.21 18.13
CA VAL A 110 -1.11 16.95 18.88
C VAL A 110 -2.06 17.03 20.08
N SER A 111 -2.00 18.12 20.85
CA SER A 111 -2.86 18.32 22.02
C SER A 111 -4.34 18.43 21.66
N ASP A 112 -4.66 19.09 20.54
CA ASP A 112 -6.04 19.25 20.10
C ASP A 112 -6.58 17.93 19.53
N LEU A 113 -5.77 17.20 18.78
CA LEU A 113 -6.11 15.89 18.28
C LEU A 113 -6.39 14.90 19.42
N GLN A 114 -5.59 14.93 20.50
CA GLN A 114 -5.80 14.07 21.67
C GLN A 114 -7.13 14.33 22.39
N LYS A 115 -7.68 15.54 22.31
CA LYS A 115 -9.01 15.87 22.89
C LYS A 115 -10.17 15.33 22.03
N LEU A 116 -9.93 15.07 20.74
CA LEU A 116 -10.93 14.64 19.78
C LEU A 116 -11.02 13.11 19.62
N ILE A 117 -9.99 12.39 20.06
CA ILE A 117 -9.85 10.95 19.88
C ILE A 117 -10.13 10.22 21.19
N GLU A 118 -11.04 9.26 21.15
CA GLU A 118 -11.13 8.20 22.16
C GLU A 118 -10.38 6.97 21.67
N VAL A 119 -9.78 6.20 22.58
CA VAL A 119 -9.09 4.95 22.23
C VAL A 119 -9.91 3.74 22.64
N GLU A 120 -9.98 2.74 21.77
CA GLU A 120 -10.72 1.50 22.02
C GLU A 120 -9.86 0.29 21.69
N LYS A 121 -9.83 -0.68 22.60
CA LYS A 121 -9.18 -1.96 22.31
C LYS A 121 -10.08 -2.74 21.37
N VAL A 122 -9.56 -3.11 20.21
CA VAL A 122 -10.25 -3.91 19.20
C VAL A 122 -9.53 -5.24 19.01
N ASP A 123 -10.22 -6.18 18.38
CA ASP A 123 -9.58 -7.39 17.91
C ASP A 123 -8.48 -7.04 16.92
N LYS A 124 -7.40 -7.83 16.98
CA LYS A 124 -6.32 -7.69 16.00
C LYS A 124 -6.94 -7.86 14.61
N PRO A 125 -6.79 -6.89 13.70
CA PRO A 125 -7.31 -7.00 12.35
C PRO A 125 -6.84 -8.30 11.71
N ILE A 126 -7.75 -8.95 11.00
CA ILE A 126 -7.40 -10.07 10.15
C ILE A 126 -6.54 -9.47 9.03
N ASN A 127 -5.25 -9.78 9.04
CA ASN A 127 -4.40 -9.46 7.89
C ASN A 127 -4.87 -10.38 6.75
N ILE A 128 -5.67 -9.86 5.83
CA ILE A 128 -5.91 -10.53 4.55
C ILE A 128 -4.85 -10.06 3.55
N PRO A 129 -4.50 -10.89 2.56
CA PRO A 129 -3.80 -10.43 1.37
C PRO A 129 -4.55 -9.23 0.77
N HIS A 130 -3.84 -8.25 0.22
CA HIS A 130 -4.48 -7.12 -0.45
C HIS A 130 -3.74 -6.82 -1.73
N VAL A 131 -4.44 -6.83 -2.86
CA VAL A 131 -3.87 -6.55 -4.18
C VAL A 131 -4.06 -5.07 -4.50
N ILE A 132 -2.95 -4.38 -4.79
CA ILE A 132 -2.94 -2.96 -5.15
C ILE A 132 -2.78 -2.77 -6.66
N MET A 133 -2.02 -3.64 -7.30
CA MET A 133 -1.71 -3.52 -8.72
C MET A 133 -1.34 -4.89 -9.30
N VAL A 134 -1.78 -5.15 -10.51
CA VAL A 134 -1.28 -6.25 -11.34
C VAL A 134 -0.66 -5.64 -12.59
N LYS A 135 0.50 -6.14 -13.01
CA LYS A 135 1.11 -5.72 -14.26
C LYS A 135 1.92 -6.80 -14.93
N GLU A 136 1.94 -6.80 -16.25
CA GLU A 136 2.91 -7.56 -17.01
C GLU A 136 4.29 -6.94 -16.78
N ASN A 137 5.29 -7.77 -16.52
CA ASN A 137 6.58 -7.29 -16.03
C ASN A 137 7.39 -6.53 -17.09
N LYS A 138 7.21 -6.80 -18.39
CA LYS A 138 7.96 -6.14 -19.47
C LYS A 138 7.32 -4.81 -19.88
N THR A 139 6.04 -4.79 -20.23
CA THR A 139 5.29 -3.63 -20.72
C THR A 139 4.78 -2.75 -19.59
N LYS A 140 4.70 -3.30 -18.36
CA LYS A 140 4.09 -2.65 -17.19
C LYS A 140 2.61 -2.32 -17.36
N GLU A 141 1.96 -2.91 -18.35
CA GLU A 141 0.52 -2.79 -18.58
C GLU A 141 -0.26 -3.49 -17.47
N ASN A 142 -1.43 -2.96 -17.11
CA ASN A 142 -2.36 -3.60 -16.18
C ASN A 142 -3.03 -4.82 -16.84
N ALA A 143 -2.29 -5.93 -16.90
CA ALA A 143 -2.74 -7.17 -17.51
C ALA A 143 -2.04 -8.40 -16.91
N ILE A 144 -2.68 -9.56 -17.04
CA ILE A 144 -2.03 -10.88 -16.94
C ILE A 144 -1.77 -11.40 -18.36
N HIS A 145 -0.58 -11.95 -18.57
CA HIS A 145 -0.30 -12.74 -19.76
C HIS A 145 0.07 -14.17 -19.43
N LYS A 146 -0.46 -15.11 -20.22
CA LYS A 146 -0.14 -16.53 -20.04
C LYS A 146 1.34 -16.82 -20.24
N ARG A 147 2.00 -16.15 -21.19
CA ARG A 147 3.38 -16.46 -21.60
C ARG A 147 4.44 -15.48 -21.09
N TYR A 148 4.03 -14.44 -20.39
CA TYR A 148 4.94 -13.45 -19.83
C TYR A 148 4.83 -13.40 -18.32
N SER A 149 5.90 -12.94 -17.68
CA SER A 149 5.90 -12.82 -16.23
C SER A 149 4.92 -11.73 -15.80
N THR A 150 4.03 -12.08 -14.87
CA THR A 150 3.07 -11.18 -14.25
C THR A 150 3.53 -10.84 -12.84
N GLN A 151 3.43 -9.56 -12.48
CA GLN A 151 3.79 -9.02 -11.18
C GLN A 151 2.53 -8.51 -10.48
N ILE A 152 2.20 -9.10 -9.33
CA ILE A 152 1.16 -8.63 -8.41
C ILE A 152 1.85 -7.87 -7.28
N LEU A 153 1.47 -6.62 -7.06
CA LEU A 153 1.94 -5.76 -5.99
C LEU A 153 0.81 -5.53 -4.97
N GLY A 154 1.17 -5.49 -3.70
CA GLY A 154 0.20 -5.41 -2.63
C GLY A 154 0.81 -5.58 -1.25
N ASP A 155 0.02 -6.13 -0.33
CA ASP A 155 0.42 -6.40 1.05
C ASP A 155 -0.04 -7.79 1.51
N ASN A 156 0.66 -8.33 2.51
CA ASN A 156 0.34 -9.60 3.18
C ASN A 156 0.30 -10.85 2.28
N PHE A 157 1.09 -10.92 1.19
CA PHE A 157 1.17 -12.13 0.36
C PHE A 157 1.97 -13.28 1.01
N VAL A 158 2.77 -12.98 2.04
CA VAL A 158 3.48 -13.97 2.85
C VAL A 158 3.12 -13.76 4.31
N MET A 159 2.52 -14.79 4.91
CA MET A 159 1.98 -14.74 6.26
C MET A 159 2.36 -15.98 7.06
N SER A 160 2.67 -15.81 8.34
CA SER A 160 2.96 -16.94 9.23
C SER A 160 1.75 -17.87 9.37
N GLY A 161 1.94 -19.17 9.11
CA GLY A 161 0.89 -20.19 9.21
C GLY A 161 0.00 -20.31 7.96
N TYR A 162 0.38 -19.66 6.86
CA TYR A 162 -0.30 -19.75 5.58
C TYR A 162 0.72 -19.95 4.44
N GLN A 163 0.31 -20.64 3.39
CA GLN A 163 1.04 -20.80 2.14
C GLN A 163 0.25 -20.21 0.98
N PHE A 164 0.94 -19.72 -0.03
CA PHE A 164 0.32 -19.26 -1.26
C PHE A 164 -0.27 -20.46 -2.01
N ASP A 165 -1.56 -20.37 -2.34
CA ASP A 165 -2.33 -21.47 -2.94
C ASP A 165 -2.60 -21.25 -4.42
N GLY A 166 -2.61 -19.99 -4.87
CA GLY A 166 -2.87 -19.63 -6.25
C GLY A 166 -3.57 -18.29 -6.40
N ILE A 167 -4.10 -18.07 -7.60
CA ILE A 167 -4.92 -16.89 -7.93
C ILE A 167 -6.29 -17.31 -8.44
N GLU A 168 -7.31 -16.56 -8.05
CA GLU A 168 -8.65 -16.66 -8.61
C GLU A 168 -8.84 -15.55 -9.64
N ILE A 169 -9.34 -15.90 -10.82
CA ILE A 169 -9.69 -14.98 -11.91
C ILE A 169 -11.20 -15.06 -12.11
N THR A 170 -11.86 -13.92 -12.07
CA THR A 170 -13.32 -13.81 -12.25
C THR A 170 -13.60 -12.89 -13.43
N SER A 171 -14.50 -13.29 -14.34
CA SER A 171 -14.93 -12.39 -15.42
C SER A 171 -15.67 -11.18 -14.88
N LYS A 172 -15.31 -9.99 -15.37
CA LYS A 172 -16.01 -8.75 -15.00
C LYS A 172 -17.42 -8.68 -15.60
N SER A 173 -17.63 -9.28 -16.77
CA SER A 173 -18.94 -9.28 -17.44
C SER A 173 -19.89 -10.37 -16.92
N ASP A 174 -19.35 -11.42 -16.31
CA ASP A 174 -20.10 -12.54 -15.75
C ASP A 174 -19.41 -13.09 -14.50
N MET A 175 -19.84 -12.63 -13.31
CA MET A 175 -19.24 -13.01 -12.03
C MET A 175 -19.40 -14.50 -11.68
N SER A 176 -20.16 -15.28 -12.46
CA SER A 176 -20.24 -16.74 -12.30
C SER A 176 -19.09 -17.47 -12.99
N GLN A 177 -18.41 -16.81 -13.93
CA GLN A 177 -17.22 -17.33 -14.61
C GLN A 177 -16.00 -17.09 -13.73
N VAL A 178 -15.60 -18.13 -13.00
CA VAL A 178 -14.49 -18.11 -12.07
C VAL A 178 -13.53 -19.23 -12.43
N GLU A 179 -12.24 -18.93 -12.39
CA GLU A 179 -11.16 -19.87 -12.63
C GLU A 179 -10.12 -19.74 -11.54
N PHE A 180 -9.71 -20.85 -10.96
CA PHE A 180 -8.68 -20.88 -9.93
C PHE A 180 -7.42 -21.52 -10.48
N ILE A 181 -6.38 -20.69 -10.68
CA ILE A 181 -5.06 -21.16 -11.07
C ILE A 181 -4.27 -21.47 -9.81
N GLN A 182 -4.16 -22.76 -9.48
CA GLN A 182 -3.36 -23.26 -8.36
C GLN A 182 -1.88 -22.87 -8.52
N ALA A 183 -1.19 -22.71 -7.40
CA ALA A 183 0.22 -22.38 -7.34
C ALA A 183 1.11 -23.34 -8.15
N ASP A 184 0.74 -24.63 -8.22
CA ASP A 184 1.46 -25.63 -9.02
C ASP A 184 1.37 -25.41 -10.53
N ASN A 185 0.39 -24.62 -10.99
CA ASN A 185 0.26 -24.18 -12.40
C ASN A 185 0.87 -22.80 -12.63
N LEU A 186 1.64 -22.28 -11.66
CA LEU A 186 2.32 -21.00 -11.72
C LEU A 186 3.82 -21.21 -11.46
N ASP A 187 4.66 -20.86 -12.43
CA ASP A 187 6.11 -20.75 -12.23
C ASP A 187 6.40 -19.53 -11.36
N ILE A 188 6.43 -19.72 -10.04
CA ILE A 188 6.70 -18.65 -9.07
C ILE A 188 8.18 -18.25 -9.13
N ILE A 189 8.44 -17.08 -9.71
CA ILE A 189 9.78 -16.48 -9.80
C ILE A 189 10.14 -15.76 -8.49
N GLY A 190 9.15 -15.15 -7.82
CA GLY A 190 9.36 -14.44 -6.57
C GLY A 190 8.09 -14.32 -5.74
N LEU A 191 8.19 -14.68 -4.46
CA LEU A 191 7.11 -14.54 -3.48
C LEU A 191 7.63 -13.78 -2.26
N LYS A 192 7.17 -12.55 -2.08
CA LYS A 192 7.57 -11.63 -1.00
C LYS A 192 6.33 -11.03 -0.34
N PRO A 193 6.44 -10.46 0.88
CA PRO A 193 5.28 -9.90 1.57
C PRO A 193 4.47 -8.85 0.78
N LYS A 194 5.08 -8.18 -0.20
CA LYS A 194 4.46 -7.11 -1.01
C LYS A 194 4.44 -7.37 -2.51
N GLU A 195 4.92 -8.53 -2.94
CA GLU A 195 5.12 -8.82 -4.35
C GLU A 195 4.97 -10.33 -4.62
N ILE A 196 4.21 -10.67 -5.66
CA ILE A 196 4.22 -12.00 -6.29
C ILE A 196 4.64 -11.79 -7.74
N LEU A 197 5.64 -12.53 -8.19
CA LEU A 197 6.11 -12.55 -9.58
C LEU A 197 6.05 -13.99 -10.06
N PHE A 198 5.30 -14.23 -11.13
CA PHE A 198 5.08 -15.58 -11.66
C PHE A 198 4.90 -15.57 -13.18
N VAL A 199 5.03 -16.75 -13.80
CA VAL A 199 4.57 -17.02 -15.17
C VAL A 199 3.52 -18.13 -15.06
N ILE A 200 2.46 -18.07 -15.88
CA ILE A 200 1.48 -19.17 -15.92
C ILE A 200 2.12 -20.33 -16.69
N ASP A 201 2.00 -21.55 -16.17
CA ASP A 201 2.54 -22.73 -16.82
C ASP A 201 2.05 -22.80 -18.29
N ARG A 202 2.96 -23.17 -19.19
CA ARG A 202 2.67 -23.31 -20.62
C ARG A 202 1.60 -24.36 -20.88
N ASP A 203 1.55 -25.40 -20.05
CA ASP A 203 0.66 -26.53 -20.20
C ASP A 203 -0.71 -26.30 -19.56
N TYR A 204 -0.84 -25.28 -18.70
CA TYR A 204 -2.12 -24.89 -18.09
C TYR A 204 -3.15 -24.60 -19.18
N GLN A 205 -4.30 -25.26 -19.16
CA GLN A 205 -5.37 -25.04 -20.16
C GLN A 205 -6.31 -23.96 -19.65
N ASN A 206 -6.44 -22.86 -20.39
CA ASN A 206 -7.38 -21.81 -20.00
C ASN A 206 -8.81 -22.35 -20.14
N PRO A 207 -9.73 -21.98 -19.23
CA PRO A 207 -11.13 -22.28 -19.44
C PRO A 207 -11.65 -21.55 -20.69
N PRO A 208 -12.68 -22.09 -21.38
CA PRO A 208 -13.15 -21.55 -22.66
C PRO A 208 -13.58 -20.07 -22.62
N TRP A 209 -13.97 -19.57 -21.45
CA TRP A 209 -14.39 -18.19 -21.26
C TRP A 209 -13.21 -17.22 -21.12
N LEU A 210 -12.02 -17.68 -20.70
CA LEU A 210 -10.85 -16.83 -20.43
C LEU A 210 -10.00 -16.66 -21.70
N VAL A 211 -10.56 -15.92 -22.65
CA VAL A 211 -9.94 -15.58 -23.94
C VAL A 211 -9.30 -14.18 -23.92
N THR A 212 -8.52 -13.87 -24.96
CA THR A 212 -7.77 -12.62 -25.09
C THR A 212 -8.66 -11.37 -24.97
N ASN A 213 -8.13 -10.32 -24.33
CA ASN A 213 -8.75 -8.99 -24.18
C ASN A 213 -10.03 -8.97 -23.31
N ILE A 214 -10.19 -9.91 -22.39
CA ILE A 214 -11.28 -9.87 -21.41
C ILE A 214 -10.88 -9.11 -20.16
N GLU A 215 -11.78 -8.27 -19.64
CA GLU A 215 -11.63 -7.65 -18.32
C GLU A 215 -11.99 -8.65 -17.22
N VAL A 216 -11.09 -8.79 -16.24
CA VAL A 216 -11.20 -9.76 -15.17
C VAL A 216 -10.88 -9.11 -13.83
N TYR A 217 -11.45 -9.66 -12.76
CA TYR A 217 -10.98 -9.42 -11.41
C TYR A 217 -10.04 -10.53 -10.98
N ILE A 218 -9.05 -10.20 -10.17
CA ILE A 218 -8.13 -11.16 -9.56
C ILE A 218 -8.24 -11.11 -8.05
N LYS A 219 -8.11 -12.28 -7.42
CA LYS A 219 -7.75 -12.41 -6.01
C LYS A 219 -6.53 -13.30 -5.81
N VAL A 220 -5.79 -13.03 -4.74
CA VAL A 220 -4.72 -13.90 -4.23
C VAL A 220 -5.29 -14.78 -3.14
N ARG A 221 -5.08 -16.10 -3.22
CA ARG A 221 -5.53 -17.06 -2.21
C ARG A 221 -4.34 -17.61 -1.42
N LEU A 222 -4.48 -17.61 -0.10
CA LEU A 222 -3.58 -18.29 0.84
C LEU A 222 -4.36 -19.36 1.61
N VAL A 223 -3.75 -20.51 1.87
CA VAL A 223 -4.32 -21.61 2.67
C VAL A 223 -3.51 -21.87 3.93
N SER A 224 -4.16 -22.29 5.01
CA SER A 224 -3.47 -22.55 6.27
C SER A 224 -2.54 -23.76 6.18
N THR A 225 -1.35 -23.64 6.79
CA THR A 225 -0.38 -24.74 6.88
C THR A 225 -0.60 -25.63 8.09
N LYS A 226 -1.63 -25.40 8.90
CA LYS A 226 -1.98 -26.27 10.03
C LYS A 226 -2.79 -27.46 9.54
N GLU A 227 -2.28 -28.66 9.79
CA GLU A 227 -2.96 -29.93 9.48
C GLU A 227 -4.40 -29.93 10.00
N GLY A 228 -5.35 -30.29 9.12
CA GLY A 228 -6.77 -30.41 9.46
C GLY A 228 -7.58 -29.11 9.54
N SER A 229 -7.00 -27.95 9.16
CA SER A 229 -7.75 -26.68 9.08
C SER A 229 -7.99 -26.22 7.64
N GLU A 230 -9.24 -26.20 7.20
CA GLU A 230 -9.66 -25.64 5.90
C GLU A 230 -9.83 -24.12 5.97
N LEU A 231 -8.81 -23.40 6.46
CA LEU A 231 -8.86 -21.94 6.52
C LEU A 231 -8.14 -21.34 5.31
N TYR A 232 -8.87 -20.55 4.53
CA TYR A 232 -8.33 -19.75 3.45
C TYR A 232 -8.44 -18.25 3.74
N ARG A 233 -7.59 -17.49 3.08
CA ARG A 233 -7.58 -16.02 3.07
C ARG A 233 -7.47 -15.57 1.62
N GLU A 234 -8.40 -14.72 1.21
CA GLU A 234 -8.42 -14.12 -0.11
C GLU A 234 -8.19 -12.63 -0.01
N SER A 235 -7.60 -12.06 -1.05
CA SER A 235 -7.63 -10.61 -1.23
C SER A 235 -9.00 -10.13 -1.70
N ASP A 236 -9.20 -8.82 -1.62
CA ASP A 236 -10.22 -8.14 -2.39
C ASP A 236 -9.95 -8.27 -3.90
N PHE A 237 -10.99 -8.02 -4.69
CA PHE A 237 -10.90 -8.01 -6.15
C PHE A 237 -10.00 -6.86 -6.63
N PHE A 238 -9.14 -7.18 -7.58
CA PHE A 238 -8.41 -6.18 -8.36
C PHE A 238 -8.73 -6.31 -9.84
N GLU A 239 -9.13 -5.22 -10.48
CA GLU A 239 -9.52 -5.20 -11.89
C GLU A 239 -8.31 -5.13 -12.83
N THR A 240 -8.25 -6.03 -13.81
CA THR A 240 -7.20 -6.09 -14.83
C THR A 240 -7.71 -6.69 -16.15
N LYS A 241 -6.82 -6.87 -17.13
CA LYS A 241 -7.13 -7.53 -18.40
C LYS A 241 -6.40 -8.86 -18.55
N TRP A 242 -7.07 -9.85 -19.12
CA TRP A 242 -6.45 -11.09 -19.57
C TRP A 242 -5.96 -10.95 -21.01
N LEU A 243 -4.65 -11.11 -21.22
CA LEU A 243 -4.00 -11.02 -22.52
C LEU A 243 -3.25 -12.33 -22.81
N SER A 244 -3.85 -13.23 -23.59
CA SER A 244 -3.26 -14.55 -23.92
C SER A 244 -2.05 -14.45 -24.85
#